data_AF-A0ABD4WLB8-F1
#
_entry.id   AF-A0ABD4WLB8-F1
#
_cell.length_a   1.000
_cell.length_b   1.000
_cell.length_c   1.000
_cell.angle_alpha   90.00
_cell.angle_beta   90.00
_cell.angle_gamma   90.00
#
_symmetry.space_group_name_H-M   'P 1'
#
loop_
_entity.id
_entity.type
_entity.pdbx_description
1 polymer ?
#
loop_
_entity_poly.entity_id
_entity_poly.type
_entity_poly.pdbx_seq_one_letter_code
_entity_poly.pdbx_strand_id
1 'polypeptide(L)'
;MSFRLSQRDKDIIGFINQFRAVDRDSLVELFFKQLKSPINACNSVMVRLHRLGLIERTQQYSPTVYLPVDAKIKKNSQKILHFLSILDVYKQMCTYSTPKQVIVEDKPTGRKGGIEPDLFCIFKGSPFWIEIQRNQYSEQKMQAKINLYEEFFFSDEWKSLHWQPGERPPIFPSVILITPLRYAVHSDHIRLIQVGSIHELMEKYKSSSKQTKEARSRPSPSSGGIKINLT
;
A
#
# COMPACT_ATOMS: atom_id res chain seq x y z
N MET A 1 -7.44 21.24 31.59
CA MET A 1 -6.33 20.41 32.11
C MET A 1 -5.42 20.06 30.94
N SER A 2 -4.11 20.33 31.04
CA SER A 2 -3.13 19.90 30.04
C SER A 2 -2.65 18.49 30.40
N PHE A 3 -3.00 17.49 29.60
CA PHE A 3 -2.53 16.11 29.78
C PHE A 3 -1.35 15.85 28.83
N ARG A 4 -0.23 15.35 29.40
CA ARG A 4 0.99 15.07 28.65
C ARG A 4 0.86 13.73 27.92
N LEU A 5 0.85 13.78 26.58
CA LEU A 5 0.88 12.59 25.73
C LEU A 5 2.30 12.04 25.60
N SER A 6 2.43 10.71 25.68
CA SER A 6 3.69 10.03 25.35
C SER A 6 3.96 10.08 23.83
N GLN A 7 5.18 9.78 23.40
CA GLN A 7 5.46 9.71 21.96
C GLN A 7 4.62 8.63 21.28
N ARG A 8 4.49 7.44 21.89
CA ARG A 8 3.63 6.36 21.41
C ARG A 8 2.17 6.81 21.24
N ASP A 9 1.65 7.63 22.16
CA ASP A 9 0.29 8.15 22.05
C ASP A 9 0.12 9.01 20.80
N LYS A 10 1.08 9.92 20.57
CA LYS A 10 1.09 10.79 19.39
C LYS A 10 1.19 9.98 18.10
N ASP A 11 2.05 8.96 18.10
CA ASP A 11 2.23 8.08 16.94
C ASP A 11 0.96 7.28 16.63
N ILE A 12 0.28 6.74 17.66
CA ILE A 12 -1.00 6.02 17.52
C ILE A 12 -2.10 6.96 17.00
N ILE A 13 -2.23 8.17 17.55
CA ILE A 13 -3.22 9.15 17.10
C ILE A 13 -2.95 9.52 15.64
N GLY A 14 -1.69 9.82 15.29
CA GLY A 14 -1.28 10.12 13.92
C GLY A 14 -1.60 8.97 12.97
N PHE A 15 -1.34 7.72 13.39
CA PHE A 15 -1.64 6.53 12.60
C PHE A 15 -3.15 6.33 12.39
N ILE A 16 -3.97 6.51 13.42
CA ILE A 16 -5.43 6.45 13.31
C ILE A 16 -5.96 7.54 12.38
N ASN A 17 -5.42 8.76 12.45
CA ASN A 17 -5.78 9.85 11.56
C ASN A 17 -5.40 9.56 10.11
N GLN A 18 -4.24 8.97 9.88
CA GLN A 18 -3.77 8.59 8.55
C GLN A 18 -4.63 7.47 7.93
N PHE A 19 -4.88 6.38 8.67
CA PHE A 19 -5.62 5.22 8.15
C PHE A 19 -7.13 5.32 8.29
N ARG A 20 -7.63 6.30 9.04
CA ARG A 20 -9.06 6.64 9.26
C ARG A 20 -9.89 5.56 9.96
N ALA A 21 -9.47 4.30 9.95
CA ALA A 21 -9.99 3.24 10.80
C ALA A 21 -8.89 2.22 11.09
N VAL A 22 -8.73 1.87 12.38
CA VAL A 22 -7.69 0.91 12.81
C VAL A 22 -8.28 -0.01 13.87
N ASP A 23 -8.15 -1.31 13.67
CA ASP A 23 -8.60 -2.31 14.64
C ASP A 23 -7.58 -2.54 15.76
N ARG A 24 -8.06 -3.04 16.90
CA ARG A 24 -7.23 -3.29 18.09
C ARG A 24 -6.05 -4.22 17.79
N ASP A 25 -6.26 -5.30 17.04
CA ASP A 25 -5.21 -6.30 16.81
C ASP A 25 -4.09 -5.74 15.93
N SER A 26 -4.44 -4.92 14.94
CA SER A 26 -3.45 -4.17 14.17
C SER A 26 -2.65 -3.18 15.01
N LEU A 27 -3.29 -2.46 15.96
CA LEU A 27 -2.54 -1.60 16.89
C LEU A 27 -1.60 -2.41 17.78
N VAL A 28 -2.06 -3.55 18.30
CA VAL A 28 -1.25 -4.46 19.11
C VAL A 28 -0.01 -4.89 18.35
N GLU A 29 -0.19 -5.35 17.11
CA GLU A 29 0.89 -5.82 16.25
C GLU A 29 1.92 -4.73 15.94
N LEU A 30 1.45 -3.51 15.65
CA LEU A 30 2.31 -2.41 15.18
C LEU A 30 3.00 -1.63 16.31
N PHE A 31 2.36 -1.45 17.46
CA PHE A 31 2.83 -0.52 18.51
C PHE A 31 3.17 -1.19 19.85
N PHE A 32 2.64 -2.39 20.10
CA PHE A 32 2.71 -3.01 21.43
C PHE A 32 3.37 -4.39 21.43
N LYS A 33 3.65 -5.01 20.28
CA LYS A 33 4.14 -6.40 20.13
C LYS A 33 5.34 -6.75 21.01
N GLN A 34 6.21 -5.79 21.29
CA GLN A 34 7.41 -5.93 22.12
C GLN A 34 7.15 -5.94 23.63
N LEU A 35 5.93 -5.65 24.09
CA LEU A 35 5.59 -5.59 25.51
C LEU A 35 5.17 -6.95 26.06
N LYS A 36 5.39 -7.16 27.36
CA LYS A 36 5.02 -8.40 28.08
C LYS A 36 3.53 -8.74 28.00
N SER A 37 2.66 -7.73 27.99
CA SER A 37 1.20 -7.90 27.87
C SER A 37 0.66 -6.92 26.83
N PRO A 38 0.83 -7.23 25.53
CA PRO A 38 0.66 -6.24 24.46
C PRO A 38 -0.81 -5.85 24.29
N ILE A 39 -1.74 -6.80 24.45
CA ILE A 39 -3.19 -6.55 24.43
C ILE A 39 -3.64 -5.65 25.57
N ASN A 40 -3.26 -5.95 26.81
CA ASN A 40 -3.68 -5.16 27.97
C ASN A 40 -3.08 -3.75 27.94
N ALA A 41 -1.84 -3.63 27.49
CA ALA A 41 -1.19 -2.34 27.28
C ALA A 41 -1.92 -1.51 26.21
N CYS A 42 -2.25 -2.12 25.07
CA CYS A 42 -3.03 -1.49 24.01
C CYS A 42 -4.38 -1.01 24.55
N ASN A 43 -5.18 -1.90 25.16
CA ASN A 43 -6.49 -1.57 25.70
C ASN A 43 -6.43 -0.40 26.70
N SER A 44 -5.43 -0.38 27.60
CA SER A 44 -5.24 0.68 28.58
C SER A 44 -4.98 2.03 27.91
N VAL A 45 -4.09 2.07 26.90
CA VAL A 45 -3.81 3.28 26.12
C VAL A 45 -5.06 3.74 25.38
N MET A 46 -5.74 2.83 24.67
CA MET A 46 -6.90 3.19 23.85
C MET A 46 -8.09 3.66 24.67
N VAL A 47 -8.34 3.08 25.85
CA VAL A 47 -9.36 3.56 26.80
C VAL A 47 -9.03 4.97 27.27
N ARG A 48 -7.76 5.24 27.60
CA ARG A 48 -7.33 6.58 28.00
C ARG A 48 -7.50 7.60 26.87
N LEU A 49 -7.01 7.31 25.67
CA LEU A 49 -7.13 8.23 24.53
C LEU A 49 -8.59 8.55 24.19
N HIS A 50 -9.47 7.54 24.25
CA HIS A 50 -10.90 7.74 24.06
C HIS A 50 -11.53 8.61 25.18
N ARG A 51 -11.19 8.36 26.45
CA ARG A 51 -11.68 9.19 27.58
C ARG A 51 -11.22 10.64 27.49
N LEU A 52 -10.06 10.89 26.91
CA LEU A 52 -9.54 12.23 26.64
C LEU A 52 -10.17 12.89 25.41
N GLY A 53 -11.07 12.20 24.68
CA GLY A 53 -11.70 12.70 23.46
C GLY A 53 -10.72 12.87 22.30
N LEU A 54 -9.61 12.13 22.28
CA LEU A 54 -8.57 12.21 21.24
C LEU A 54 -8.78 11.21 20.11
N ILE A 55 -9.63 10.21 20.33
CA ILE A 55 -10.05 9.21 19.34
C ILE A 55 -11.49 8.78 19.64
N GLU A 56 -12.18 8.30 18.62
CA GLU A 56 -13.45 7.61 18.72
C GLU A 56 -13.26 6.09 18.66
N ARG A 57 -14.30 5.34 19.08
CA ARG A 57 -14.33 3.89 18.89
C ARG A 57 -15.71 3.38 18.50
N THR A 58 -15.73 2.23 17.84
CA THR A 58 -16.92 1.45 17.54
C THR A 58 -16.69 -0.02 17.90
N GLN A 59 -17.68 -0.62 18.57
CA GLN A 59 -17.68 -2.04 18.95
C GLN A 59 -18.58 -2.88 18.04
N GLN A 60 -19.07 -2.30 16.95
CA GLN A 60 -19.85 -3.03 15.94
C GLN A 60 -19.01 -4.04 15.14
N TYR A 61 -17.69 -3.91 15.23
CA TYR A 61 -16.72 -4.85 14.68
C TYR A 61 -15.99 -5.55 15.83
N SER A 62 -15.61 -6.80 15.59
CA SER A 62 -14.71 -7.56 16.45
C SER A 62 -13.45 -7.89 15.66
N PRO A 63 -12.25 -7.46 16.11
CA PRO A 63 -12.00 -6.66 17.32
C PRO A 63 -12.49 -5.20 17.20
N THR A 64 -12.50 -4.46 18.32
CA THR A 64 -12.91 -3.03 18.38
C THR A 64 -12.09 -2.20 17.38
N VAL A 65 -12.78 -1.27 16.70
CA VAL A 65 -12.18 -0.35 15.73
C VAL A 65 -12.13 1.06 16.32
N TYR A 66 -11.00 1.73 16.12
CA TYR A 66 -10.73 3.10 16.53
C TYR A 66 -10.73 4.03 15.32
N LEU A 67 -11.28 5.23 15.51
CA LEU A 67 -11.54 6.21 14.47
C LEU A 67 -11.00 7.59 14.88
N PRO A 68 -10.66 8.47 13.92
CA PRO A 68 -10.45 9.88 14.18
C PRO A 68 -11.68 10.52 14.85
N VAL A 69 -11.46 11.53 15.69
CA VAL A 69 -12.55 12.24 16.39
C VAL A 69 -13.46 12.98 15.40
N ASP A 70 -12.86 13.53 14.35
CA ASP A 70 -13.52 14.27 13.27
C ASP A 70 -14.02 13.36 12.14
N ALA A 71 -13.95 12.03 12.31
CA ALA A 71 -14.40 11.08 11.31
C ALA A 71 -15.90 11.25 11.04
N LYS A 72 -16.23 11.83 9.88
CA LYS A 72 -17.60 11.87 9.33
C LYS A 72 -18.03 10.51 8.75
N ILE A 73 -17.66 9.42 9.41
CA ILE A 73 -17.93 8.05 8.97
C ILE A 73 -18.95 7.44 9.94
N LYS A 74 -20.07 6.95 9.39
CA LYS A 74 -21.04 6.19 10.20
C LYS A 74 -20.36 4.94 10.77
N LYS A 75 -20.59 4.66 12.05
CA LYS A 75 -19.92 3.58 12.80
C LYS A 75 -20.14 2.16 12.25
N ASN A 76 -21.14 1.97 11.37
CA ASN A 76 -21.46 0.72 10.66
C ASN A 76 -21.17 0.77 9.13
N SER A 77 -20.43 1.77 8.66
CA SER A 77 -20.25 2.01 7.23
C SER A 77 -19.36 0.96 6.55
N GLN A 78 -19.70 0.60 5.31
CA GLN A 78 -18.80 -0.16 4.42
C GLN A 78 -17.44 0.53 4.21
N LYS A 79 -17.37 1.84 4.43
CA LYS A 79 -16.14 2.62 4.38
C LYS A 79 -15.13 2.21 5.46
N ILE A 80 -15.59 1.78 6.63
CA ILE A 80 -14.69 1.27 7.69
C ILE A 80 -13.98 0.00 7.21
N LEU A 81 -14.74 -0.95 6.65
CA LEU A 81 -14.15 -2.18 6.11
C LEU A 81 -13.18 -1.91 4.96
N HIS A 82 -13.38 -0.83 4.20
CA HIS A 82 -12.46 -0.41 3.16
C HIS A 82 -11.15 0.13 3.76
N PHE A 83 -11.19 0.99 4.77
CA PHE A 83 -9.99 1.43 5.47
C PHE A 83 -9.24 0.27 6.16
N LEU A 84 -9.97 -0.68 6.74
CA LEU A 84 -9.35 -1.90 7.29
C LEU A 84 -8.67 -2.74 6.21
N SER A 85 -9.19 -2.78 4.98
CA SER A 85 -8.49 -3.46 3.87
C SER A 85 -7.21 -2.74 3.43
N ILE A 86 -7.19 -1.40 3.46
CA ILE A 86 -5.98 -0.60 3.22
C ILE A 86 -4.94 -0.87 4.30
N LEU A 87 -5.37 -0.90 5.56
CA LEU A 87 -4.52 -1.24 6.69
C LEU A 87 -3.93 -2.64 6.58
N ASP A 88 -4.72 -3.64 6.16
CA ASP A 88 -4.23 -5.00 5.94
C ASP A 88 -3.10 -5.03 4.90
N VAL A 89 -3.29 -4.37 3.76
CA VAL A 89 -2.24 -4.25 2.73
C VAL A 89 -0.97 -3.61 3.28
N TYR A 90 -1.08 -2.52 4.06
CA TYR A 90 0.06 -1.89 4.72
C TYR A 90 0.77 -2.84 5.69
N LYS A 91 0.03 -3.64 6.46
CA LYS A 91 0.62 -4.63 7.38
C LYS A 91 1.36 -5.74 6.63
N GLN A 92 0.79 -6.24 5.53
CA GLN A 92 1.47 -7.21 4.68
C GLN A 92 2.79 -6.64 4.14
N MET A 93 2.83 -5.36 3.73
CA MET A 93 4.07 -4.69 3.34
C MET A 93 5.09 -4.67 4.48
N CYS A 94 4.66 -4.30 5.69
CA CYS A 94 5.51 -4.22 6.88
C CYS A 94 6.19 -5.55 7.23
N THR A 95 5.65 -6.69 6.77
CA THR A 95 6.31 -8.01 6.91
C THR A 95 7.63 -8.08 6.13
N TYR A 96 7.76 -7.31 5.04
CA TYR A 96 8.93 -7.35 4.16
C TYR A 96 9.80 -6.07 4.23
N SER A 97 9.17 -4.91 4.45
CA SER A 97 9.82 -3.62 4.64
C SER A 97 8.77 -2.59 5.05
N THR A 98 9.10 -1.65 5.94
CA THR A 98 8.20 -0.53 6.20
C THR A 98 8.09 0.37 4.96
N PRO A 99 6.89 0.60 4.41
CA PRO A 99 6.71 1.55 3.31
C PRO A 99 6.89 2.98 3.79
N LYS A 100 7.39 3.86 2.91
CA LYS A 100 7.62 5.29 3.15
C LYS A 100 6.57 6.11 2.43
N GLN A 101 6.36 7.36 2.86
CA GLN A 101 5.44 8.32 2.24
C GLN A 101 4.06 7.70 1.93
N VAL A 102 3.43 7.22 2.98
CA VAL A 102 2.14 6.52 2.88
C VAL A 102 1.01 7.56 2.83
N ILE A 103 0.18 7.50 1.80
CA ILE A 103 -0.99 8.36 1.63
C ILE A 103 -2.21 7.46 1.41
N VAL A 104 -3.19 7.55 2.30
CA VAL A 104 -4.43 6.77 2.25
C VAL A 104 -5.49 7.59 1.52
N GLU A 105 -6.17 6.96 0.55
CA GLU A 105 -7.06 7.64 -0.41
C GLU A 105 -6.40 8.83 -1.09
N ASP A 106 -5.29 8.55 -1.79
CA ASP A 106 -4.54 9.58 -2.48
C ASP A 106 -5.38 10.18 -3.62
N LYS A 107 -5.28 11.50 -3.80
CA LYS A 107 -6.02 12.27 -4.83
C LYS A 107 -5.06 13.16 -5.60
N PRO A 108 -4.11 12.58 -6.33
CA PRO A 108 -2.97 13.32 -6.88
C PRO A 108 -3.38 14.35 -7.94
N THR A 109 -4.55 14.18 -8.56
CA THR A 109 -5.08 15.14 -9.55
C THR A 109 -5.84 16.32 -8.92
N GLY A 110 -6.26 16.20 -7.66
CA GLY A 110 -7.06 17.22 -6.95
C GLY A 110 -8.44 17.53 -7.55
N ARG A 111 -8.86 16.88 -8.63
CA ARG A 111 -10.11 17.16 -9.36
C ARG A 111 -11.07 15.98 -9.36
N LYS A 112 -12.37 16.29 -9.42
CA LYS A 112 -13.41 15.27 -9.59
C LYS A 112 -13.20 14.53 -10.91
N GLY A 113 -13.25 13.20 -10.87
CA GLY A 113 -13.08 12.35 -12.05
C GLY A 113 -11.63 12.02 -12.40
N GLY A 114 -10.63 12.49 -11.64
CA GLY A 114 -9.27 11.99 -11.75
C GLY A 114 -9.06 10.67 -10.99
N ILE A 115 -7.82 10.20 -10.96
CA ILE A 115 -7.47 8.99 -10.21
C ILE A 115 -7.62 9.21 -8.70
N GLU A 116 -8.15 8.20 -8.01
CA GLU A 116 -8.30 8.14 -6.55
C GLU A 116 -7.83 6.78 -6.02
N PRO A 117 -6.52 6.47 -6.07
CA PRO A 117 -5.98 5.24 -5.52
C PRO A 117 -6.26 5.10 -4.04
N ASP A 118 -6.55 3.88 -3.60
CA ASP A 118 -6.82 3.58 -2.20
C ASP A 118 -5.60 3.82 -1.31
N LEU A 119 -4.40 3.58 -1.85
CA LEU A 119 -3.13 3.77 -1.15
C LEU A 119 -2.03 4.18 -2.13
N PHE A 120 -1.27 5.21 -1.77
CA PHE A 120 0.04 5.48 -2.35
C PHE A 120 1.13 5.17 -1.32
N CYS A 121 2.25 4.62 -1.77
CA CYS A 121 3.45 4.54 -0.96
C CYS A 121 4.73 4.37 -1.79
N ILE A 122 5.88 4.66 -1.16
CA ILE A 122 7.21 4.25 -1.63
C ILE A 122 7.59 2.97 -0.89
N PHE A 123 7.59 1.85 -1.61
CA PHE A 123 7.90 0.53 -1.04
C PHE A 123 9.16 -0.04 -1.69
N LYS A 124 10.15 -0.40 -0.87
CA LYS A 124 11.47 -0.90 -1.32
C LYS A 124 12.14 -0.02 -2.38
N GLY A 125 11.93 1.30 -2.30
CA GLY A 125 12.54 2.30 -3.19
C GLY A 125 11.73 2.62 -4.46
N SER A 126 10.61 1.95 -4.70
CA SER A 126 9.73 2.22 -5.84
C SER A 126 8.39 2.82 -5.40
N PRO A 127 7.86 3.83 -6.12
CA PRO A 127 6.53 4.36 -5.85
C PRO A 127 5.45 3.45 -6.43
N PHE A 128 4.36 3.28 -5.69
CA PHE A 128 3.20 2.49 -6.07
C PHE A 128 1.90 3.23 -5.76
N TRP A 129 0.97 3.20 -6.72
CA TRP A 129 -0.45 3.40 -6.45
C TRP A 129 -1.14 2.05 -6.37
N ILE A 130 -2.02 1.88 -5.39
CA ILE A 130 -2.61 0.60 -5.05
C ILE A 130 -4.12 0.74 -4.98
N GLU A 131 -4.79 -0.17 -5.67
CA GLU A 131 -6.23 -0.27 -5.83
C GLU A 131 -6.70 -1.61 -5.26
N ILE A 132 -7.50 -1.57 -4.21
CA ILE A 132 -7.96 -2.75 -3.46
C ILE A 132 -9.40 -3.05 -3.86
N GLN A 133 -9.58 -4.10 -4.66
CA GLN A 133 -10.89 -4.51 -5.14
C GLN A 133 -11.52 -5.52 -4.18
N ARG A 134 -12.37 -5.01 -3.27
CA ARG A 134 -13.18 -5.84 -2.36
C ARG A 134 -14.44 -6.42 -3.01
N ASN A 135 -14.90 -5.80 -4.09
CA ASN A 135 -16.07 -6.21 -4.85
C ASN A 135 -15.66 -6.54 -6.28
N GLN A 136 -16.42 -7.42 -6.92
CA GLN A 136 -16.24 -7.71 -8.33
C GLN A 136 -16.73 -6.54 -9.19
N TYR A 137 -15.82 -5.98 -10.00
CA TYR A 137 -16.16 -5.08 -11.08
C TYR A 137 -16.14 -5.78 -12.43
N SER A 138 -16.81 -5.17 -13.42
CA SER A 138 -16.70 -5.59 -14.82
C SER A 138 -15.34 -5.19 -15.40
N GLU A 139 -14.90 -5.89 -16.44
CA GLU A 139 -13.66 -5.56 -17.16
C GLU A 139 -13.70 -4.14 -17.71
N GLN A 140 -14.84 -3.71 -18.26
CA GLN A 140 -15.03 -2.35 -18.76
C GLN A 140 -14.79 -1.30 -17.66
N LYS A 141 -15.32 -1.53 -16.46
CA LYS A 141 -15.13 -0.62 -15.33
C LYS A 141 -13.67 -0.61 -14.86
N MET A 142 -13.01 -1.75 -14.88
CA MET A 142 -11.59 -1.82 -14.54
C MET A 142 -10.71 -1.15 -15.59
N GLN A 143 -10.98 -1.36 -16.88
CA GLN A 143 -10.25 -0.69 -17.95
C GLN A 143 -10.46 0.83 -17.88
N ALA A 144 -11.68 1.30 -17.62
CA ALA A 144 -11.94 2.73 -17.42
C ALA A 144 -11.10 3.33 -16.28
N LYS A 145 -10.90 2.59 -15.17
CA LYS A 145 -9.96 3.02 -14.12
C LYS A 145 -8.52 3.12 -14.65
N ILE A 146 -8.05 2.13 -15.39
CA ILE A 146 -6.70 2.13 -15.98
C ILE A 146 -6.52 3.31 -16.94
N ASN A 147 -7.51 3.60 -17.77
CA ASN A 147 -7.49 4.73 -18.69
C ASN A 147 -7.32 6.06 -17.97
N LEU A 148 -7.91 6.25 -16.77
CA LEU A 148 -7.68 7.47 -15.97
C LEU A 148 -6.22 7.61 -15.53
N TYR A 149 -5.53 6.50 -15.22
CA TYR A 149 -4.09 6.54 -14.93
C TYR A 149 -3.27 6.86 -16.18
N GLU A 150 -3.66 6.35 -17.35
CA GLU A 150 -3.00 6.70 -18.62
C GLU A 150 -3.21 8.18 -18.97
N GLU A 151 -4.44 8.70 -18.84
CA GLU A 151 -4.74 10.11 -19.02
C GLU A 151 -3.88 10.97 -18.10
N PHE A 152 -3.74 10.57 -16.84
CA PHE A 152 -2.86 11.25 -15.90
C PHE A 152 -1.38 11.13 -16.27
N PHE A 153 -0.95 9.97 -16.77
CA PHE A 153 0.42 9.78 -17.28
C PHE A 153 0.72 10.76 -18.43
N PHE A 154 -0.20 10.91 -19.37
CA PHE A 154 -0.04 11.81 -20.52
C PHE A 154 -0.16 13.29 -20.17
N SER A 155 -0.78 13.66 -19.05
CA SER A 155 -0.89 15.06 -18.65
C SER A 155 0.41 15.65 -18.11
N ASP A 156 1.40 14.82 -17.79
CA ASP A 156 2.66 15.20 -17.13
C ASP A 156 2.54 15.91 -15.77
N GLU A 157 1.31 16.16 -15.28
CA GLU A 157 1.03 16.77 -13.97
C GLU A 157 1.67 15.97 -12.82
N TRP A 158 1.72 14.64 -12.97
CA TRP A 158 2.33 13.71 -12.02
C TRP A 158 3.81 14.00 -11.73
N LYS A 159 4.53 14.64 -12.67
CA LYS A 159 5.95 15.01 -12.50
C LYS A 159 6.17 16.08 -11.43
N SER A 160 5.11 16.80 -11.05
CA SER A 160 5.15 17.86 -10.04
C SER A 160 4.74 17.39 -8.64
N LEU A 161 4.39 16.10 -8.47
CA LEU A 161 3.95 15.57 -7.19
C LEU A 161 5.06 15.67 -6.13
N HIS A 162 4.68 16.07 -4.92
CA HIS A 162 5.61 16.36 -3.81
C HIS A 162 6.51 15.19 -3.39
N TRP A 163 6.14 13.96 -3.74
CA TRP A 163 6.90 12.75 -3.44
C TRP A 163 7.97 12.40 -4.50
N GLN A 164 8.00 13.12 -5.62
CA GLN A 164 8.95 12.87 -6.72
C GLN A 164 10.40 12.94 -6.22
N PRO A 165 11.30 12.12 -6.81
CA PRO A 165 12.68 12.08 -6.36
C PRO A 165 13.42 13.32 -6.90
N GLY A 166 13.61 14.34 -6.06
CA GLY A 166 14.11 15.68 -6.46
C GLY A 166 15.17 15.71 -7.57
N GLU A 167 16.37 15.15 -7.33
CA GLU A 167 17.48 15.18 -8.31
C GLU A 167 17.42 14.07 -9.37
N ARG A 168 16.47 13.14 -9.28
CA ARG A 168 16.35 12.02 -10.23
C ARG A 168 15.24 12.32 -11.24
N PRO A 169 15.25 11.65 -12.41
CA PRO A 169 14.15 11.77 -13.35
C PRO A 169 12.81 11.46 -12.66
N PRO A 170 11.73 12.20 -12.97
CA PRO A 170 10.40 11.88 -12.47
C PRO A 170 10.02 10.44 -12.79
N ILE A 171 9.40 9.77 -11.81
CA ILE A 171 8.96 8.38 -11.94
C ILE A 171 7.44 8.33 -11.84
N PHE A 172 6.80 7.73 -12.84
CA PHE A 172 5.38 7.40 -12.73
C PHE A 172 5.24 6.12 -11.87
N PRO A 173 4.37 6.11 -10.83
CA PRO A 173 4.17 4.94 -9.98
C PRO A 173 3.65 3.75 -10.77
N SER A 174 4.11 2.54 -10.42
CA SER A 174 3.43 1.34 -10.92
C SER A 174 2.07 1.21 -10.22
N VAL A 175 1.05 0.76 -10.95
CA VAL A 175 -0.28 0.55 -10.39
C VAL A 175 -0.44 -0.92 -10.00
N ILE A 176 -0.73 -1.17 -8.73
CA ILE A 176 -1.02 -2.51 -8.19
C ILE A 176 -2.53 -2.65 -8.00
N LEU A 177 -3.13 -3.62 -8.68
CA LEU A 177 -4.48 -4.08 -8.40
C LEU A 177 -4.40 -5.25 -7.43
N ILE A 178 -4.89 -5.05 -6.20
CA ILE A 178 -5.08 -6.12 -5.21
C ILE A 178 -6.49 -6.67 -5.38
N THR A 179 -6.59 -7.87 -5.93
CA THR A 179 -7.86 -8.47 -6.35
C THR A 179 -7.76 -9.99 -6.36
N PRO A 180 -8.80 -10.73 -5.92
CA PRO A 180 -8.85 -12.18 -6.08
C PRO A 180 -9.13 -12.60 -7.53
N LEU A 181 -9.58 -11.66 -8.37
CA LEU A 181 -9.91 -11.89 -9.78
C LEU A 181 -8.79 -11.40 -10.70
N ARG A 182 -8.61 -12.08 -11.82
CA ARG A 182 -7.75 -11.64 -12.91
C ARG A 182 -8.58 -10.90 -13.94
N TYR A 183 -8.26 -9.63 -14.16
CA TYR A 183 -8.91 -8.79 -15.16
C TYR A 183 -8.11 -8.77 -16.45
N ALA A 184 -8.77 -8.89 -17.60
CA ALA A 184 -8.15 -8.70 -18.92
C ALA A 184 -7.96 -7.20 -19.25
N VAL A 185 -7.38 -6.44 -18.31
CA VAL A 185 -7.02 -5.03 -18.50
C VAL A 185 -5.56 -4.89 -18.89
N HIS A 186 -5.28 -3.91 -19.74
CA HIS A 186 -3.94 -3.64 -20.25
C HIS A 186 -3.69 -2.14 -20.35
N SER A 187 -2.40 -1.80 -20.38
CA SER A 187 -1.88 -0.49 -20.68
C SER A 187 -0.52 -0.66 -21.35
N ASP A 188 -0.28 0.08 -22.43
CA ASP A 188 1.01 0.12 -23.10
C ASP A 188 1.94 1.20 -22.53
N HIS A 189 1.42 2.05 -21.64
CA HIS A 189 2.09 3.26 -21.16
C HIS A 189 2.48 3.19 -19.69
N ILE A 190 1.69 2.48 -18.87
CA ILE A 190 1.93 2.37 -17.44
C ILE A 190 2.09 0.92 -17.01
N ARG A 191 2.93 0.72 -15.99
CA ARG A 191 3.17 -0.62 -15.45
C ARG A 191 2.03 -1.06 -14.53
N LEU A 192 1.27 -2.04 -14.97
CA LEU A 192 0.19 -2.67 -14.21
C LEU A 192 0.63 -3.99 -13.57
N ILE A 193 0.28 -4.21 -12.32
CA ILE A 193 0.55 -5.44 -11.58
C ILE A 193 -0.75 -5.93 -10.95
N GLN A 194 -1.14 -7.17 -11.23
CA GLN A 194 -2.32 -7.80 -10.62
C GLN A 194 -1.88 -8.94 -9.70
N VAL A 195 -2.32 -8.88 -8.44
CA VAL A 195 -2.01 -9.86 -7.38
C VAL A 195 -3.19 -9.96 -6.42
N GLY A 196 -3.37 -11.11 -5.77
CA GLY A 196 -4.33 -11.28 -4.68
C GLY A 196 -3.86 -10.71 -3.35
N SER A 197 -2.55 -10.50 -3.18
CA SER A 197 -1.95 -9.98 -1.94
C SER A 197 -0.54 -9.42 -2.16
N ILE A 198 -0.02 -8.69 -1.18
CA ILE A 198 1.39 -8.27 -1.17
C ILE A 198 2.30 -9.49 -1.01
N HIS A 199 1.87 -10.54 -0.31
CA HIS A 199 2.63 -11.78 -0.23
C HIS A 199 2.85 -12.40 -1.62
N GLU A 200 1.81 -12.49 -2.44
CA GLU A 200 1.91 -12.97 -3.82
C GLU A 200 2.85 -12.08 -4.66
N LEU A 201 2.76 -10.76 -4.53
CA LEU A 201 3.67 -9.83 -5.19
C LEU A 201 5.14 -10.15 -4.86
N MET A 202 5.42 -10.38 -3.58
CA MET A 202 6.77 -10.67 -3.12
C MET A 202 7.29 -12.03 -3.60
N GLU A 203 6.42 -13.04 -3.70
CA GLU A 203 6.80 -14.33 -4.28
C GLU A 203 7.10 -14.25 -5.78
N LYS A 204 6.29 -13.51 -6.55
CA LYS A 204 6.56 -13.25 -7.98
C LYS A 204 7.88 -12.52 -8.21
N TYR A 205 8.24 -11.60 -7.31
CA TYR A 205 9.52 -10.88 -7.39
C TYR A 205 10.72 -11.81 -7.12
N LYS A 206 10.61 -12.70 -6.13
CA LYS A 206 11.65 -13.69 -5.82
C LYS A 206 11.86 -14.67 -6.97
N SER A 207 10.80 -15.22 -7.55
CA SER A 207 10.90 -16.20 -8.65
C SER A 207 11.56 -15.59 -9.90
N SER A 208 11.18 -14.35 -10.24
CA SER A 208 11.79 -13.61 -11.35
C SER A 208 13.29 -13.38 -11.13
N SER A 209 13.69 -13.02 -9.90
CA SER A 209 15.11 -12.81 -9.56
C SER A 209 15.95 -14.10 -9.64
N LYS A 210 15.36 -15.27 -9.36
CA LYS A 210 16.03 -16.57 -9.51
C LYS A 210 16.25 -16.91 -10.98
N GLN A 211 15.25 -16.69 -11.84
CA GLN A 211 15.38 -16.91 -13.28
C GLN A 211 16.45 -16.01 -13.92
N THR A 212 16.54 -14.74 -13.51
CA THR A 212 17.60 -13.83 -14.01
C THR A 212 19.00 -14.24 -13.53
N LYS A 213 19.13 -14.81 -12.32
CA LYS A 213 20.41 -15.33 -11.81
C LYS A 213 20.85 -16.61 -12.51
N GLU A 214 19.93 -17.55 -12.76
CA GLU A 214 20.22 -18.79 -13.48
C GLU A 214 20.53 -18.55 -14.98
N ALA A 215 19.89 -17.55 -15.61
CA ALA A 215 20.21 -17.17 -16.98
C ALA A 215 21.61 -16.56 -17.13
N ARG A 216 22.13 -15.88 -16.09
CA ARG A 216 23.50 -15.32 -16.08
C ARG A 216 24.59 -16.34 -15.75
N SER A 217 24.25 -17.52 -15.23
CA SER A 217 25.21 -18.55 -14.81
C SER A 217 25.40 -19.67 -15.84
N ARG A 218 24.80 -19.59 -17.03
CA ARG A 218 25.11 -20.53 -18.12
C ARG A 218 26.36 -20.05 -18.86
N PRO A 219 27.49 -20.80 -18.85
CA PRO A 219 28.61 -20.46 -19.71
C PRO A 219 28.18 -20.59 -21.17
N SER A 220 28.47 -19.58 -21.98
CA SER A 220 28.34 -19.63 -23.43
C SER A 220 29.22 -20.77 -23.98
N PRO A 221 28.75 -21.57 -24.95
CA PRO A 221 29.59 -22.57 -25.58
C PRO A 221 30.73 -21.86 -26.30
N SER A 222 31.96 -22.21 -25.94
CA SER A 222 33.17 -21.71 -26.58
C SER A 222 33.14 -22.01 -28.06
N SER A 223 33.24 -20.98 -28.90
CA SER A 223 33.45 -21.10 -30.34
C SER A 223 34.75 -21.85 -30.62
N GLY A 224 34.63 -23.09 -31.11
CA GLY A 224 35.76 -23.91 -31.54
C GLY A 224 36.45 -23.28 -32.75
N GLY A 225 37.71 -22.86 -32.56
CA GLY A 225 38.57 -22.38 -33.63
C GLY A 225 38.90 -23.50 -34.62
N ILE A 226 38.65 -23.24 -35.90
CA ILE A 226 39.05 -24.10 -37.01
C ILE A 226 40.56 -23.93 -37.22
N LYS A 227 41.33 -25.02 -37.05
CA LYS A 227 42.74 -25.08 -37.47
C LYS A 227 42.80 -25.53 -38.93
N ILE A 228 43.34 -24.69 -39.79
CA ILE A 228 43.67 -25.01 -41.19
C ILE A 228 45.18 -25.25 -41.23
N ASN A 229 45.60 -26.46 -41.58
CA ASN A 229 46.99 -26.77 -41.91
C ASN A 229 47.16 -26.63 -43.43
N LEU A 230 48.08 -25.77 -43.86
CA LEU A 230 48.56 -25.68 -45.24
C LEU A 230 49.78 -26.59 -45.38
N THR A 231 49.76 -27.42 -46.42
CA THR A 231 50.92 -28.16 -46.94
C THR A 231 51.39 -27.45 -48.20
#